data_AF-A0A060X5P2-F1
#
_entry.id   AF-A0A060X5P2-F1
#
_cell.length_a   1.000
_cell.length_b   1.000
_cell.length_c   1.000
_cell.angle_alpha   90.00
_cell.angle_beta   90.00
_cell.angle_gamma   90.00
#
_symmetry.space_group_name_H-M   'P 1'
#
loop_
_entity.id
_entity.type
_entity.pdbx_description
1 polymer ?
#
loop_
_entity_poly.entity_id
_entity_poly.type
_entity_poly.pdbx_seq_one_letter_code
_entity_poly.pdbx_strand_id
1 'polypeptide(L)'
;MGRLAPSPVGLGVLVPGGFGVRGTEGKIQAISWARKKKKPFLGVCLGMQLAVCEFARNVLGWQDANSTEFHPESKHPVVIDMPEHNPGQMGGTMRLGKRRTIFKSNTSILRKLYGDAEYVDERHRHRFEVNPELKHHFEERGFHFVGQDVEGERMEVIELDDHAYFVGVQYHPEFTSRPIKPSPPYFGLLLAAAGKLQSYLQKGCRLSPRDTYSDRSDSSSPDSEIAELKF
;
A
#
# COMPACT_ATOMS: atom_id res chain seq x y z
N MET A 1 -16.18 0.70 32.89
CA MET A 1 -16.15 0.60 31.42
C MET A 1 -15.59 1.90 30.86
N GLY A 2 -14.27 2.01 30.79
CA GLY A 2 -13.60 3.25 30.39
C GLY A 2 -13.68 3.42 28.88
N ARG A 3 -14.33 4.50 28.41
CA ARG A 3 -14.16 4.95 27.03
C ARG A 3 -12.70 5.39 26.90
N LEU A 4 -11.90 4.64 26.14
CA LEU A 4 -10.58 5.10 25.71
C LEU A 4 -10.79 6.48 25.08
N ALA A 5 -10.13 7.51 25.64
CA ALA A 5 -10.14 8.84 25.07
C ALA A 5 -9.72 8.74 23.60
N PRO A 6 -10.35 9.49 22.68
CA PRO A 6 -9.90 9.53 21.30
C PRO A 6 -8.42 9.92 21.31
N SER A 7 -7.57 9.07 20.72
CA SER A 7 -6.19 9.43 20.42
C SER A 7 -6.18 10.84 19.83
N PRO A 8 -5.34 11.76 20.32
CA PRO A 8 -5.37 13.14 19.89
C PRO A 8 -5.27 13.21 18.36
N VAL A 9 -6.15 14.03 17.77
CA VAL A 9 -6.10 14.47 16.37
C VAL A 9 -4.66 14.85 16.07
N GLY A 10 -4.01 14.19 15.12
CA GLY A 10 -2.56 14.33 15.07
C GLY A 10 -1.84 13.49 14.04
N LEU A 11 -0.87 14.17 13.42
CA LEU A 11 0.30 13.69 12.68
C LEU A 11 0.18 12.28 12.06
N GLY A 12 0.02 12.25 10.73
CA GLY A 12 0.27 11.06 9.92
C GLY A 12 1.71 11.03 9.40
N VAL A 13 2.25 9.83 9.18
CA VAL A 13 3.58 9.59 8.62
C VAL A 13 3.42 9.02 7.22
N LEU A 14 4.05 9.67 6.24
CA LEU A 14 4.16 9.18 4.87
C LEU A 14 5.62 8.86 4.57
N VAL A 15 5.90 7.63 4.15
CA VAL A 15 7.21 7.26 3.59
C VAL A 15 7.01 7.00 2.10
N PRO A 16 7.46 7.91 1.22
CA PRO A 16 7.27 7.78 -0.22
C PRO A 16 8.24 6.76 -0.83
N GLY A 17 8.07 6.52 -2.13
CA GLY A 17 9.01 5.75 -2.93
C GLY A 17 10.43 6.33 -2.92
N GLY A 18 11.40 5.53 -3.33
CA GLY A 18 12.79 5.92 -3.42
C GLY A 18 13.66 4.77 -3.94
N PHE A 19 14.95 5.04 -4.13
CA PHE A 19 15.93 4.07 -4.61
C PHE A 19 17.24 4.23 -3.83
N GLY A 20 17.95 3.12 -3.67
CA GLY A 20 19.26 3.08 -3.02
C GLY A 20 19.22 3.23 -1.50
N VAL A 21 20.39 3.01 -0.89
CA VAL A 21 20.54 2.85 0.56
C VAL A 21 20.44 4.17 1.37
N ARG A 22 20.59 5.33 0.71
CA ARG A 22 20.70 6.60 1.43
C ARG A 22 19.38 6.95 2.15
N GLY A 23 19.45 7.02 3.48
CA GLY A 23 18.32 7.41 4.34
C GLY A 23 17.34 6.28 4.66
N THR A 24 17.63 5.03 4.28
CA THR A 24 16.76 3.86 4.56
C THR A 24 16.60 3.63 6.07
N GLU A 25 17.70 3.63 6.83
CA GLU A 25 17.65 3.40 8.29
C GLU A 25 16.87 4.49 9.04
N GLY A 26 16.99 5.76 8.63
CA GLY A 26 16.20 6.86 9.19
C GLY A 26 14.70 6.68 8.91
N LYS A 27 14.33 6.22 7.71
CA LYS A 27 12.93 5.88 7.37
C LYS A 27 12.43 4.70 8.20
N ILE A 28 13.23 3.64 8.39
CA ILE A 28 12.87 2.49 9.25
C ILE A 28 12.58 2.95 10.68
N GLN A 29 13.39 3.85 11.23
CA GLN A 29 13.13 4.42 12.56
C GLN A 29 11.81 5.21 12.62
N ALA A 30 11.50 6.00 11.60
CA ALA A 30 10.23 6.73 11.52
C ALA A 30 9.02 5.78 11.44
N ILE A 31 9.13 4.70 10.66
CA ILE A 31 8.10 3.65 10.57
C ILE A 31 7.90 2.98 11.93
N SER A 32 9.00 2.63 12.60
CA SER A 32 8.95 2.01 13.93
C SER A 32 8.27 2.91 14.96
N TRP A 33 8.57 4.21 14.91
CA TRP A 33 7.91 5.21 15.75
C TRP A 33 6.42 5.29 15.45
N ALA A 34 6.03 5.33 14.17
CA ALA A 34 4.63 5.39 13.76
C ALA A 34 3.86 4.17 14.30
N ARG A 35 4.39 2.96 14.09
CA ARG A 35 3.81 1.70 14.59
C ARG A 35 3.69 1.69 16.11
N LYS A 36 4.78 1.96 16.84
CA LYS A 36 4.83 1.92 18.31
C LYS A 36 3.95 2.99 18.96
N LYS A 37 3.79 4.15 18.33
CA LYS A 37 2.95 5.26 18.82
C LYS A 37 1.54 5.26 18.24
N LYS A 38 1.17 4.22 17.47
CA LYS A 38 -0.12 4.08 16.79
C LYS A 38 -0.50 5.31 15.96
N LYS A 39 0.49 5.90 15.27
CA LYS A 39 0.27 7.05 14.39
C LYS A 39 -0.06 6.58 12.97
N PRO A 40 -1.09 7.16 12.32
CA PRO A 40 -1.44 6.81 10.94
C PRO A 40 -0.21 6.78 10.04
N PHE A 41 -0.05 5.72 9.27
CA PHE A 41 1.11 5.48 8.43
C PHE A 41 0.66 5.06 7.02
N LEU A 42 1.33 5.64 6.01
CA LEU A 42 1.28 5.19 4.63
C LEU A 42 2.71 4.98 4.11
N GLY A 43 3.02 3.76 3.69
CA GLY A 43 4.22 3.44 2.93
C GLY A 43 3.91 3.30 1.44
N VAL A 44 4.66 3.98 0.57
CA VAL A 44 4.49 3.89 -0.89
C VAL A 44 5.75 3.29 -1.50
N CYS A 45 5.61 2.23 -2.30
CA CYS A 45 6.71 1.54 -2.98
C CYS A 45 7.81 1.16 -1.96
N LEU A 46 8.98 1.81 -2.00
CA LEU A 46 10.03 1.64 -0.98
C LEU A 46 9.51 1.78 0.46
N GLY A 47 8.53 2.65 0.72
CA GLY A 47 7.93 2.80 2.05
C GLY A 47 7.26 1.53 2.56
N MET A 48 6.61 0.75 1.69
CA MET A 48 6.05 -0.55 2.05
C MET A 48 7.15 -1.57 2.34
N GLN A 49 8.17 -1.65 1.49
CA GLN A 49 9.31 -2.54 1.68
C GLN A 49 10.06 -2.29 3.00
N LEU A 50 10.26 -1.01 3.35
CA LEU A 50 10.91 -0.64 4.62
C LEU A 50 10.02 -0.93 5.83
N ALA A 51 8.69 -0.94 5.67
CA ALA A 51 7.78 -1.37 6.74
C ALA A 51 7.86 -2.87 7.01
N VAL A 52 8.01 -3.68 5.97
CA VAL A 52 8.31 -5.12 6.08
C VAL A 52 9.65 -5.34 6.81
N CYS A 53 10.70 -4.59 6.42
CA CYS A 53 11.99 -4.64 7.11
C CYS A 53 11.88 -4.24 8.59
N GLU A 54 11.17 -3.14 8.90
CA GLU A 54 10.98 -2.68 10.28
C GLU A 54 10.27 -3.74 11.13
N PHE A 55 9.21 -4.34 10.60
CA PHE A 55 8.40 -5.31 11.31
C PHE A 55 9.20 -6.60 11.57
N ALA A 56 9.94 -7.09 10.58
CA ALA A 56 10.81 -8.24 10.73
C ALA A 56 11.86 -8.03 11.84
N ARG A 57 12.54 -6.88 11.85
CA ARG A 57 13.55 -6.56 12.86
C ARG A 57 12.96 -6.41 14.26
N ASN A 58 11.83 -5.73 14.38
CA ASN A 58 11.31 -5.29 15.68
C ASN A 58 10.25 -6.22 16.29
N VAL A 59 9.56 -7.03 15.48
CA VAL A 59 8.46 -7.90 15.94
C VAL A 59 8.82 -9.37 15.76
N LEU A 60 9.42 -9.74 14.63
CA LEU A 60 9.88 -11.12 14.40
C LEU A 60 11.25 -11.40 15.05
N GLY A 61 12.00 -10.34 15.39
CA GLY A 61 13.30 -10.45 16.05
C GLY A 61 14.47 -10.71 15.11
N TRP A 62 14.25 -10.71 13.80
CA TRP A 62 15.28 -10.92 12.78
C TRP A 62 16.08 -9.64 12.55
N GLN A 63 17.09 -9.41 13.40
CA GLN A 63 17.82 -8.14 13.43
C GLN A 63 18.54 -7.80 12.12
N ASP A 64 18.98 -8.80 11.35
CA ASP A 64 19.64 -8.63 10.07
C ASP A 64 18.67 -8.50 8.88
N ALA A 65 17.35 -8.67 9.11
CA ALA A 65 16.35 -8.64 8.05
C ALA A 65 16.40 -7.35 7.23
N ASN A 66 16.47 -7.49 5.92
CA ASN A 66 16.63 -6.37 5.00
C ASN A 66 16.19 -6.73 3.59
N SER A 67 16.16 -5.72 2.72
CA SER A 67 16.12 -5.91 1.27
C SER A 67 17.47 -6.39 0.75
N THR A 68 17.47 -7.30 -0.23
CA THR A 68 18.66 -7.67 -0.97
C THR A 68 19.23 -6.52 -1.80
N GLU A 69 18.47 -5.44 -2.02
CA GLU A 69 19.00 -4.17 -2.57
C GLU A 69 20.07 -3.56 -1.66
N PHE A 70 19.89 -3.64 -0.33
CA PHE A 70 20.71 -2.92 0.65
C PHE A 70 21.68 -3.82 1.40
N HIS A 71 21.30 -5.09 1.62
CA HIS A 71 22.11 -6.07 2.33
C HIS A 71 21.93 -7.46 1.68
N PRO A 72 22.65 -7.74 0.58
CA PRO A 72 22.55 -9.02 -0.15
C PRO A 72 22.87 -10.25 0.70
N GLU A 73 23.74 -10.10 1.71
CA GLU A 73 24.19 -11.18 2.60
C GLU A 73 23.26 -11.42 3.81
N SER A 74 22.10 -10.76 3.86
CA SER A 74 21.11 -10.96 4.92
C SER A 74 20.67 -12.44 4.98
N LYS A 75 20.63 -13.02 6.18
CA LYS A 75 20.08 -14.37 6.39
C LYS A 75 18.55 -14.37 6.39
N HIS A 76 17.94 -13.19 6.51
CA HIS A 76 16.50 -12.98 6.43
C HIS A 76 16.19 -11.97 5.30
N PRO A 77 16.28 -12.38 4.02
CA PRO A 77 16.01 -11.51 2.88
C PRO A 77 14.49 -11.33 2.72
N VAL A 78 13.92 -10.38 3.46
CA VAL A 78 12.47 -10.14 3.52
C VAL A 78 11.93 -9.39 2.30
N VAL A 79 12.82 -8.74 1.56
CA VAL A 79 12.54 -8.10 0.27
C VAL A 79 13.63 -8.56 -0.71
N ILE A 80 13.24 -9.08 -1.86
CA ILE A 80 14.12 -9.74 -2.84
C ILE A 80 13.93 -9.19 -4.25
N ASP A 81 14.92 -9.34 -5.12
CA ASP A 81 14.80 -8.98 -6.54
C ASP A 81 13.92 -10.01 -7.25
N MET A 82 12.78 -9.57 -7.78
CA MET A 82 11.83 -10.43 -8.52
C MET A 82 11.42 -9.75 -9.83
N PRO A 83 12.34 -9.65 -10.81
CA PRO A 83 12.08 -8.93 -12.04
C PRO A 83 11.05 -9.66 -12.91
N GLU A 84 10.40 -8.90 -13.78
CA GLU A 84 9.47 -9.46 -14.77
C GLU A 84 10.23 -9.91 -16.03
N HIS A 85 9.85 -11.08 -16.55
CA HIS A 85 10.39 -11.63 -17.78
C HIS A 85 9.31 -11.58 -18.87
N ASN A 86 9.36 -10.54 -19.69
CA ASN A 86 8.34 -10.28 -20.70
C ASN A 86 8.80 -10.81 -22.08
N PRO A 87 7.93 -11.47 -22.86
CA PRO A 87 8.26 -11.90 -24.22
C PRO A 87 8.77 -10.73 -25.08
N GLY A 88 9.91 -10.94 -25.75
CA GLY A 88 10.55 -9.91 -26.58
C GLY A 88 11.48 -8.94 -25.83
N GLN A 89 11.62 -9.04 -24.50
CA GLN A 89 12.60 -8.30 -23.72
C GLN A 89 13.69 -9.25 -23.20
N MET A 90 14.96 -8.88 -23.37
CA MET A 90 16.08 -9.66 -22.85
C MET A 90 16.39 -9.27 -21.40
N GLY A 91 16.54 -10.29 -20.54
CA GLY A 91 16.87 -10.12 -19.12
C GLY A 91 15.66 -9.79 -18.24
N GLY A 92 15.94 -9.56 -16.94
CA GLY A 92 14.93 -9.19 -15.96
C GLY A 92 14.59 -7.70 -16.05
N THR A 93 13.31 -7.39 -16.27
CA THR A 93 12.81 -6.03 -16.40
C THR A 93 12.13 -5.51 -15.12
N MET A 94 12.07 -4.19 -14.96
CA MET A 94 11.31 -3.59 -13.86
C MET A 94 9.82 -3.85 -14.04
N ARG A 95 9.12 -4.07 -12.93
CA ARG A 95 7.66 -4.03 -12.90
C ARG A 95 7.21 -2.59 -13.10
N LEU A 96 6.67 -2.31 -14.28
CA LEU A 96 6.37 -0.97 -14.75
C LEU A 96 4.95 -0.87 -15.32
N GLY A 97 4.31 0.27 -15.10
CA GLY A 97 3.04 0.62 -15.73
C GLY A 97 1.81 0.17 -14.94
N LYS A 98 0.66 0.15 -15.61
CA LYS A 98 -0.62 -0.21 -15.01
C LYS A 98 -0.67 -1.73 -14.78
N ARG A 99 -0.85 -2.16 -13.53
CA ARG A 99 -0.98 -3.57 -13.14
C ARG A 99 -2.20 -3.73 -12.24
N ARG A 100 -2.77 -4.93 -12.26
CA ARG A 100 -3.93 -5.29 -11.44
C ARG A 100 -3.47 -5.85 -10.09
N THR A 101 -4.07 -5.34 -9.03
CA THR A 101 -3.94 -5.85 -7.66
C THR A 101 -5.30 -6.40 -7.21
N ILE A 102 -5.34 -7.68 -6.82
CA ILE A 102 -6.52 -8.39 -6.32
C ILE A 102 -6.54 -8.30 -4.79
N PHE A 103 -7.65 -7.84 -4.21
CA PHE A 103 -7.82 -7.88 -2.76
C PHE A 103 -8.15 -9.31 -2.29
N LYS A 104 -7.47 -9.78 -1.25
CA LYS A 104 -7.67 -11.10 -0.65
C LYS A 104 -8.50 -11.06 0.64
N SER A 105 -8.68 -9.88 1.23
CA SER A 105 -9.40 -9.70 2.49
C SER A 105 -10.62 -8.78 2.32
N ASN A 106 -11.78 -9.27 2.77
CA ASN A 106 -13.01 -8.48 2.80
C ASN A 106 -13.04 -7.44 3.92
N THR A 107 -12.18 -7.58 4.93
CA THR A 107 -12.13 -6.65 6.07
C THR A 107 -11.17 -5.48 5.85
N SER A 108 -10.35 -5.54 4.80
CA SER A 108 -9.34 -4.53 4.44
C SER A 108 -9.92 -3.12 4.47
N ILE A 109 -9.23 -2.23 5.19
CA ILE A 109 -9.57 -0.80 5.22
C ILE A 109 -9.41 -0.22 3.82
N LEU A 110 -8.35 -0.60 3.12
CA LEU A 110 -8.08 -0.06 1.80
C LEU A 110 -9.13 -0.51 0.78
N ARG A 111 -9.54 -1.78 0.80
CA ARG A 111 -10.66 -2.28 -0.02
C ARG A 111 -11.93 -1.46 0.17
N LYS A 112 -12.29 -1.15 1.42
CA LYS A 112 -13.47 -0.30 1.73
C LYS A 112 -13.32 1.12 1.17
N LEU A 113 -12.11 1.70 1.26
CA LEU A 113 -11.83 3.02 0.69
C LEU A 113 -11.89 3.02 -0.85
N TYR A 114 -11.58 1.89 -1.48
CA TYR A 114 -11.81 1.64 -2.91
C TYR A 114 -13.26 1.22 -3.25
N GLY A 115 -14.21 1.33 -2.32
CA GLY A 115 -15.62 1.05 -2.58
C GLY A 115 -15.96 -0.44 -2.69
N ASP A 116 -15.28 -1.28 -1.89
CA ASP A 116 -15.46 -2.74 -1.85
C ASP A 116 -15.11 -3.46 -3.17
N ALA A 117 -14.29 -2.83 -4.00
CA ALA A 117 -13.78 -3.42 -5.24
C ALA A 117 -13.04 -4.75 -4.98
N GLU A 118 -13.20 -5.71 -5.89
CA GLU A 118 -12.47 -6.98 -5.85
C GLU A 118 -11.00 -6.80 -6.25
N TYR A 119 -10.73 -5.82 -7.11
CA TYR A 119 -9.41 -5.48 -7.59
C TYR A 119 -9.29 -3.98 -7.86
N VAL A 120 -8.04 -3.51 -7.95
CA VAL A 120 -7.70 -2.15 -8.41
C VAL A 120 -6.61 -2.24 -9.46
N ASP A 121 -6.61 -1.29 -10.40
CA ASP A 121 -5.52 -1.16 -11.34
C ASP A 121 -4.72 0.11 -11.02
N GLU A 122 -3.47 -0.06 -10.60
CA GLU A 122 -2.59 1.03 -10.16
C GLU A 122 -1.27 1.01 -10.94
N ARG A 123 -0.46 2.06 -10.80
CA ARG A 123 0.81 2.19 -11.53
C ARG A 123 2.00 1.77 -10.68
N HIS A 124 2.84 0.89 -11.22
CA HIS A 124 4.04 0.35 -10.58
C HIS A 124 5.28 0.89 -11.25
N ARG A 125 6.36 1.05 -10.47
CA ARG A 125 7.71 1.40 -10.94
C ARG A 125 8.73 0.94 -9.91
N HIS A 126 8.97 -0.36 -9.85
CA HIS A 126 9.91 -0.97 -8.90
C HIS A 126 10.41 -2.31 -9.46
N ARG A 127 11.20 -3.02 -8.65
CA ARG A 127 11.89 -4.25 -9.06
C ARG A 127 11.93 -5.29 -7.93
N PHE A 128 12.03 -4.80 -6.70
CA PHE A 128 12.08 -5.62 -5.51
C PHE A 128 10.68 -5.88 -4.96
N GLU A 129 10.45 -7.10 -4.50
CA GLU A 129 9.18 -7.58 -3.98
C GLU A 129 9.39 -8.17 -2.58
N VAL A 130 8.32 -8.27 -1.80
CA VAL A 130 8.35 -9.03 -0.54
C VAL A 130 8.62 -10.49 -0.84
N ASN A 131 9.53 -11.11 -0.10
CA ASN A 131 9.85 -12.53 -0.27
C ASN A 131 8.64 -13.41 0.11
N PRO A 132 8.00 -14.09 -0.86
CA PRO A 132 6.78 -14.86 -0.61
C PRO A 132 6.99 -16.03 0.36
N GLU A 133 8.20 -16.57 0.46
CA GLU A 133 8.55 -17.68 1.36
C GLU A 133 8.43 -17.26 2.83
N LEU A 134 8.72 -16.00 3.14
CA LEU A 134 8.75 -15.48 4.51
C LEU A 134 7.41 -14.88 4.95
N LYS A 135 6.44 -14.72 4.04
CA LYS A 135 5.20 -13.98 4.30
C LYS A 135 4.39 -14.50 5.50
N HIS A 136 4.35 -15.83 5.68
CA HIS A 136 3.52 -16.47 6.70
C HIS A 136 3.91 -16.04 8.12
N HIS A 137 5.21 -15.82 8.36
CA HIS A 137 5.71 -15.34 9.65
C HIS A 137 5.18 -13.94 10.03
N PHE A 138 4.85 -13.10 9.05
CA PHE A 138 4.26 -11.79 9.27
C PHE A 138 2.77 -11.88 9.59
N GLU A 139 2.03 -12.69 8.82
CA GLU A 139 0.59 -12.87 8.96
C GLU A 139 0.22 -13.46 10.33
N GLU A 140 1.02 -14.42 10.83
CA GLU A 140 0.88 -14.99 12.19
C GLU A 140 1.03 -13.94 13.31
N ARG A 141 1.60 -12.78 13.01
CA ARG A 141 1.81 -11.67 13.95
C ARG A 141 0.93 -10.45 13.65
N GLY A 142 -0.09 -10.61 12.80
CA GLY A 142 -1.08 -9.57 12.50
C GLY A 142 -0.64 -8.57 11.44
N PHE A 143 0.46 -8.83 10.72
CA PHE A 143 0.89 -8.03 9.58
C PHE A 143 0.46 -8.73 8.30
N HIS A 144 -0.66 -8.28 7.72
CA HIS A 144 -1.38 -8.98 6.67
C HIS A 144 -1.07 -8.45 5.29
N PHE A 145 -0.91 -9.37 4.32
CA PHE A 145 -0.81 -9.03 2.90
C PHE A 145 -2.19 -9.11 2.25
N VAL A 146 -2.93 -8.00 2.27
CA VAL A 146 -4.34 -7.95 1.88
C VAL A 146 -4.57 -7.75 0.39
N GLY A 147 -3.53 -7.44 -0.38
CA GLY A 147 -3.58 -7.27 -1.84
C GLY A 147 -2.41 -7.96 -2.51
N GLN A 148 -2.67 -8.64 -3.64
CA GLN A 148 -1.68 -9.42 -4.38
C GLN A 148 -1.81 -9.18 -5.88
N ASP A 149 -0.80 -9.55 -6.67
CA ASP A 149 -0.94 -9.60 -8.12
C ASP A 149 -1.91 -10.71 -8.58
N VAL A 150 -2.12 -10.83 -9.89
CA VAL A 150 -3.10 -11.76 -10.48
C VAL A 150 -2.70 -13.21 -10.21
N GLU A 151 -1.41 -13.48 -10.29
CA GLU A 151 -0.78 -14.78 -10.09
C GLU A 151 -0.68 -15.15 -8.59
N GLY A 152 -0.78 -14.17 -7.69
CA GLY A 152 -0.65 -14.36 -6.24
C GLY A 152 0.80 -14.51 -5.77
N GLU A 153 1.75 -14.15 -6.62
CA GLU A 153 3.18 -14.23 -6.35
C GLU A 153 3.68 -13.00 -5.59
N ARG A 154 3.15 -11.81 -5.92
CA ARG A 154 3.62 -10.54 -5.39
C ARG A 154 2.63 -9.96 -4.40
N MET A 155 3.13 -9.51 -3.26
CA MET A 155 2.33 -8.85 -2.24
C MET A 155 2.34 -7.34 -2.49
N GLU A 156 1.17 -6.76 -2.76
CA GLU A 156 1.05 -5.39 -3.27
C GLU A 156 0.46 -4.41 -2.23
N VAL A 157 -0.23 -4.94 -1.20
CA VAL A 157 -0.83 -4.13 -0.12
C VAL A 157 -0.64 -4.83 1.22
N ILE A 158 -0.16 -4.08 2.22
CA ILE A 158 -0.08 -4.52 3.62
C ILE A 158 -1.03 -3.72 4.51
N GLU A 159 -1.58 -4.39 5.52
CA GLU A 159 -2.29 -3.79 6.64
C GLU A 159 -1.83 -4.43 7.96
N LEU A 160 -1.82 -3.65 9.05
CA LEU A 160 -1.44 -4.14 10.38
C LEU A 160 -2.65 -4.13 11.33
N ASP A 161 -2.84 -5.24 12.04
CA ASP A 161 -3.85 -5.38 13.09
C ASP A 161 -3.64 -4.39 14.25
N ASP A 162 -4.72 -4.11 14.99
CA ASP A 162 -4.71 -3.23 16.17
C ASP A 162 -4.12 -1.81 15.94
N HIS A 163 -4.12 -1.36 14.69
CA HIS A 163 -3.65 -0.05 14.27
C HIS A 163 -4.70 0.69 13.43
N ALA A 164 -4.97 1.96 13.75
CA ALA A 164 -6.07 2.71 13.12
C ALA A 164 -5.90 2.88 11.61
N TYR A 165 -4.66 3.08 11.16
CA TYR A 165 -4.29 3.14 9.75
C TYR A 165 -2.79 2.89 9.60
N PHE A 166 -2.37 1.65 9.34
CA PHE A 166 -0.99 1.33 8.98
C PHE A 166 -1.06 0.56 7.67
N VAL A 167 -0.89 1.31 6.58
CA VAL A 167 -1.07 0.79 5.23
C VAL A 167 0.25 0.95 4.48
N GLY A 168 0.61 -0.05 3.71
CA GLY A 168 1.70 0.03 2.74
C GLY A 168 1.18 -0.46 1.40
N VAL A 169 1.57 0.24 0.34
CA VAL A 169 1.23 -0.13 -1.02
C VAL A 169 2.50 -0.15 -1.85
N GLN A 170 2.61 -1.13 -2.73
CA GLN A 170 3.79 -1.31 -3.57
C GLN A 170 3.69 -0.48 -4.87
N TYR A 171 2.48 -0.19 -5.32
CA TYR A 171 2.20 0.77 -6.39
C TYR A 171 2.38 2.24 -5.95
N HIS A 172 2.26 3.15 -6.93
CA HIS A 172 2.31 4.60 -6.78
C HIS A 172 0.92 5.23 -6.89
N PRO A 173 0.16 5.32 -5.77
CA PRO A 173 -1.22 5.83 -5.76
C PRO A 173 -1.34 7.32 -6.14
N GLU A 174 -0.22 8.05 -6.15
CA GLU A 174 -0.19 9.46 -6.54
C GLU A 174 -0.52 9.67 -8.02
N PHE A 175 -0.24 8.70 -8.89
CA PHE A 175 -0.41 8.87 -10.34
C PHE A 175 -1.85 8.69 -10.82
N THR A 176 -2.73 8.15 -9.99
CA THR A 176 -4.16 7.93 -10.29
C THR A 176 -5.06 8.92 -9.57
N SER A 177 -4.49 9.79 -8.71
CA SER A 177 -5.21 10.82 -7.96
C SER A 177 -5.76 11.93 -8.87
N ARG A 178 -7.00 12.37 -8.62
CA ARG A 178 -7.62 13.52 -9.31
C ARG A 178 -8.26 14.48 -8.30
N PRO A 179 -8.42 15.78 -8.62
CA PRO A 179 -9.03 16.74 -7.68
C PRO A 179 -10.42 16.34 -7.16
N ILE A 180 -11.23 15.67 -7.99
CA ILE A 180 -12.60 15.25 -7.68
C ILE A 180 -12.65 13.81 -7.11
N LYS A 181 -11.62 12.99 -7.40
CA LYS A 181 -11.49 11.60 -6.93
C LYS A 181 -10.09 11.45 -6.31
N PRO A 182 -9.90 11.88 -5.05
CA PRO A 182 -8.60 11.79 -4.40
C PRO A 182 -8.20 10.32 -4.27
N SER A 183 -6.91 10.06 -4.37
CA SER A 183 -6.37 8.70 -4.25
C SER A 183 -6.73 8.08 -2.88
N PRO A 184 -7.37 6.89 -2.85
CA PRO A 184 -7.89 6.30 -1.62
C PRO A 184 -6.86 6.05 -0.50
N PRO A 185 -5.61 5.59 -0.76
CA PRO A 185 -4.59 5.48 0.30
C PRO A 185 -4.27 6.82 0.97
N TYR A 186 -4.06 7.88 0.19
CA TYR A 186 -3.78 9.22 0.75
C TYR A 186 -4.98 9.79 1.51
N PHE A 187 -6.19 9.60 0.97
CA PHE A 187 -7.40 10.07 1.60
C PHE A 187 -7.66 9.35 2.94
N GLY A 188 -7.43 8.03 2.98
CA GLY A 188 -7.47 7.23 4.20
C GLY A 188 -6.49 7.72 5.27
N LEU A 189 -5.25 8.03 4.89
CA LEU A 189 -4.24 8.59 5.80
C LEU A 189 -4.72 9.92 6.43
N LEU A 190 -5.25 10.84 5.62
CA LEU A 190 -5.74 12.13 6.10
C LEU A 190 -6.95 11.98 7.02
N LEU A 191 -7.90 11.12 6.66
CA LEU A 191 -9.05 10.80 7.50
C LEU A 191 -8.62 10.20 8.84
N ALA A 192 -7.61 9.31 8.84
CA ALA A 192 -7.08 8.71 10.05
C ALA A 192 -6.38 9.74 10.94
N ALA A 193 -5.54 10.60 10.36
CA ALA A 193 -4.86 11.70 11.08
C ALA A 193 -5.87 12.71 11.67
N ALA A 194 -6.99 12.93 10.99
CA ALA A 194 -8.08 13.78 11.45
C ALA A 194 -9.04 13.08 12.45
N GLY A 195 -8.85 11.80 12.76
CA GLY A 195 -9.74 11.03 13.62
C GLY A 195 -11.13 10.75 13.03
N LYS A 196 -11.28 10.85 11.70
CA LYS A 196 -12.56 10.74 10.98
C LYS A 196 -12.73 9.43 10.20
N LEU A 197 -11.69 8.62 10.07
CA LEU A 197 -11.71 7.39 9.24
C LEU A 197 -12.87 6.45 9.60
N GLN A 198 -13.03 6.11 10.88
CA GLN A 198 -14.09 5.17 11.29
C GLN A 198 -15.49 5.71 11.00
N SER A 199 -15.73 7.00 11.25
CA SER A 199 -17.02 7.62 10.92
C SER A 199 -17.26 7.66 9.40
N TYR A 200 -16.23 7.85 8.59
CA TYR A 200 -16.34 7.84 7.14
C TYR A 200 -16.69 6.45 6.60
N LEU A 201 -16.01 5.41 7.09
CA LEU A 201 -16.29 4.02 6.73
C LEU A 201 -17.71 3.61 7.13
N GLN A 202 -18.17 3.96 8.34
CA GLN A 202 -19.53 3.67 8.82
C GLN A 202 -20.64 4.34 7.99
N LYS A 203 -20.33 5.47 7.33
CA LYS A 203 -21.26 6.17 6.43
C LYS A 203 -21.22 5.62 5.00
N GLY A 204 -20.55 4.50 4.76
CA GLY A 204 -20.42 3.89 3.42
C GLY A 204 -19.52 4.70 2.50
N CYS A 205 -18.45 5.30 3.02
CA CYS A 205 -17.45 6.06 2.26
C CYS A 205 -18.03 7.30 1.53
N ARG A 206 -19.01 7.98 2.13
CA ARG A 206 -19.59 9.23 1.59
C ARG A 206 -19.12 10.44 2.38
N LEU A 207 -18.71 11.49 1.67
CA LEU A 207 -18.30 12.77 2.26
C LEU A 207 -19.52 13.57 2.74
N SER A 208 -20.60 13.53 1.98
CA SER A 208 -21.90 14.14 2.28
C SER A 208 -23.04 13.14 2.04
N PRO A 209 -24.15 13.20 2.81
CA PRO A 209 -25.37 12.45 2.50
C PRO A 209 -25.94 12.72 1.10
N ARG A 210 -25.56 13.85 0.47
CA ARG A 210 -25.97 14.25 -0.87
C ARG A 210 -25.04 13.78 -1.99
N ASP A 211 -23.89 13.17 -1.67
CA ASP A 211 -22.96 12.69 -2.68
C ASP A 211 -23.49 11.38 -3.29
N THR A 212 -24.25 11.49 -4.36
CA THR A 212 -24.68 10.39 -5.22
C THR A 212 -23.70 10.20 -6.37
N TYR A 213 -22.41 10.04 -6.10
CA TYR A 213 -21.48 9.57 -7.12
C TYR A 213 -21.58 8.04 -7.20
N SER A 214 -22.43 7.55 -8.10
CA SER A 214 -22.53 6.12 -8.42
C SER A 214 -21.37 5.73 -9.33
N ASP A 215 -20.36 5.03 -8.79
CA ASP A 215 -19.22 4.43 -9.51
C ASP A 215 -19.64 3.17 -10.32
N ARG A 216 -20.87 3.12 -10.84
CA ARG A 216 -21.42 1.97 -11.60
C ARG A 216 -21.46 2.23 -13.11
N SER A 217 -20.31 2.57 -13.70
CA SER A 217 -20.05 2.35 -15.13
C SER A 217 -18.68 2.90 -15.48
N ASP A 218 -17.67 2.04 -15.59
CA ASP A 218 -16.41 2.38 -16.27
C ASP A 218 -16.20 1.42 -17.46
N SER A 219 -17.26 1.28 -18.26
CA SER A 219 -17.22 0.63 -19.58
C SER A 219 -17.56 1.63 -20.68
N SER A 220 -16.81 2.72 -20.76
CA SER A 220 -16.69 3.52 -21.98
C SER A 220 -15.46 4.42 -21.84
N SER A 221 -14.32 3.98 -22.38
CA SER A 221 -13.20 4.90 -22.63
C SER A 221 -13.69 6.01 -23.57
N PRO A 222 -13.44 7.29 -23.26
CA PRO A 222 -13.74 8.40 -24.18
C PRO A 222 -12.76 8.49 -25.36
N ASP A 223 -11.74 7.63 -25.40
CA ASP A 223 -10.71 7.63 -26.45
C ASP A 223 -11.21 7.13 -27.82
N SER A 224 -12.41 6.53 -27.90
CA SER A 224 -12.99 6.09 -29.18
C SER A 224 -13.69 7.20 -29.97
N GLU A 225 -14.04 8.33 -29.36
CA GLU A 225 -14.75 9.42 -30.06
C GLU A 225 -13.84 10.49 -30.66
N ILE A 226 -12.54 10.48 -30.32
CA ILE A 226 -11.57 11.46 -30.85
C ILE A 226 -10.95 11.01 -32.20
N ALA A 227 -11.17 9.75 -32.60
CA ALA A 227 -10.60 9.20 -33.83
C ALA A 227 -11.41 9.51 -35.11
N GLU A 228 -12.57 10.17 -35.02
CA GLU A 228 -13.43 10.45 -36.19
C GLU A 228 -13.47 11.91 -36.67
N LEU A 229 -12.69 12.81 -36.06
CA LEU A 229 -12.54 14.17 -36.59
C LEU A 229 -11.48 14.20 -37.70
N LYS A 230 -11.92 13.96 -38.94
CA LYS A 230 -11.15 14.25 -40.15
C LYS A 230 -11.09 15.77 -40.35
N PHE A 231 -9.89 16.34 -40.34
CA PHE A 231 -9.58 17.63 -40.97
C PHE A 231 -9.25 17.43 -42.45
#